data_AF-A0A2Z6MLB8-F1
#
_entry.id   AF-A0A2Z6MLB8-F1
#
_cell.length_a   1.000
_cell.length_b   1.000
_cell.length_c   1.000
_cell.angle_alpha   90.00
_cell.angle_beta   90.00
_cell.angle_gamma   90.00
#
_symmetry.space_group_name_H-M   'P 1'
#
loop_
_entity.id
_entity.type
_entity.pdbx_description
1 polymer ?
#
loop_
_entity_poly.entity_id
_entity_poly.type
_entity_poly.pdbx_seq_one_letter_code
_entity_poly.pdbx_strand_id
1 'polypeptide(L)'
;MLLKFFEKNTKLLDSLLAAWGTGLIIGPALGGYLAQPAEKYPHIFPKGSFLDKFPYFLPCVVISGVSFVVVIACLWIPETLHKHNGSHADESIDDAETIENGINMVDKEKTVPKNENLFMNWPLMSSIIAYCVFSLHEIAYQEVFSLWCVSPQSLGGLNFSTNGVGNVLAISGVALVIYQLILYQYMVKACGPVVLARIAGIFSIPLLQSYPFIAMLSGIALYIVISIASILKNIFTVTVVTGLFLLQNRAVEQHQRGAANGISMTAISLFKAIGPASGGTILTWSQKRLDAAFLPGMMLN
;
A
#
# COMPACT_ATOMS: atom_id res chain seq x y z
N MET A 1 -22.56 1.24 23.32
CA MET A 1 -22.27 -0.06 22.66
C MET A 1 -21.81 0.13 21.21
N LEU A 2 -22.56 0.89 20.38
CA LEU A 2 -22.17 1.25 19.00
C LEU A 2 -20.79 1.93 18.87
N LEU A 3 -20.44 2.87 19.74
CA LEU A 3 -19.12 3.53 19.75
C LEU A 3 -17.97 2.55 20.00
N LYS A 4 -18.12 1.60 20.93
CA LYS A 4 -17.12 0.56 21.21
C LYS A 4 -17.01 -0.45 20.04
N PHE A 5 -18.11 -0.73 19.35
CA PHE A 5 -18.12 -1.59 18.16
C PHE A 5 -17.44 -0.91 16.95
N PHE A 6 -17.74 0.36 16.70
CA PHE A 6 -17.05 1.16 15.68
C PHE A 6 -15.56 1.31 15.98
N GLU A 7 -15.21 1.56 17.24
CA GLU A 7 -13.81 1.67 17.66
C GLU A 7 -13.06 0.34 17.51
N LYS A 8 -13.71 -0.80 17.80
CA LYS A 8 -13.12 -2.13 17.59
C LYS A 8 -12.90 -2.45 16.11
N ASN A 9 -13.88 -2.15 15.25
CA ASN A 9 -13.78 -2.41 13.81
C ASN A 9 -12.78 -1.48 13.12
N THR A 10 -12.68 -0.22 13.56
CA THR A 10 -11.69 0.74 13.07
C THR A 10 -10.28 0.27 13.46
N LYS A 11 -10.07 -0.10 14.73
CA LYS A 11 -8.79 -0.67 15.19
C LYS A 11 -8.35 -1.93 14.44
N LEU A 12 -9.29 -2.81 14.09
CA LEU A 12 -9.00 -4.01 13.30
C LEU A 12 -8.58 -3.67 11.87
N LEU A 13 -9.32 -2.77 11.20
CA LEU A 13 -8.99 -2.30 9.86
C LEU A 13 -7.61 -1.64 9.82
N ASP A 14 -7.33 -0.81 10.83
CA ASP A 14 -6.07 -0.09 10.94
C ASP A 14 -4.91 -1.02 11.29
N SER A 15 -5.15 -2.08 12.07
CA SER A 15 -4.15 -3.13 12.33
C SER A 15 -3.82 -3.92 11.06
N LEU A 16 -4.82 -4.18 10.21
CA LEU A 16 -4.61 -4.86 8.93
C LEU A 16 -3.81 -3.99 7.95
N LEU A 17 -4.08 -2.69 7.92
CA LEU A 17 -3.34 -1.71 7.11
C LEU A 17 -1.95 -1.43 7.67
N ALA A 18 -1.79 -1.46 8.99
CA ALA A 18 -0.48 -1.44 9.64
C ALA A 18 0.33 -2.69 9.28
N ALA A 19 -0.29 -3.87 9.26
CA ALA A 19 0.36 -5.11 8.84
C ALA A 19 0.80 -5.05 7.37
N TRP A 20 -0.05 -4.53 6.48
CA TRP A 20 0.34 -4.26 5.10
C TRP A 20 1.54 -3.29 5.04
N GLY A 21 1.43 -2.12 5.67
CA GLY A 21 2.49 -1.11 5.67
C GLY A 21 3.82 -1.69 6.18
N THR A 22 3.76 -2.52 7.22
CA THR A 22 4.91 -3.24 7.77
C THR A 22 5.53 -4.21 6.76
N GLY A 23 4.72 -4.91 5.96
CA GLY A 23 5.21 -5.79 4.88
C GLY A 23 5.96 -5.05 3.78
N LEU A 24 5.47 -3.86 3.38
CA LEU A 24 6.14 -3.00 2.38
C LEU A 24 7.47 -2.41 2.89
N ILE A 25 7.72 -2.46 4.20
CA ILE A 25 8.95 -1.99 4.84
C ILE A 25 9.95 -3.13 5.01
N ILE A 26 9.49 -4.22 5.63
CA ILE A 26 10.33 -5.37 5.97
C ILE A 26 10.80 -6.04 4.68
N GLY A 27 9.97 -6.08 3.64
CA GLY A 27 10.31 -6.66 2.34
C GLY A 27 11.57 -6.07 1.71
N PRO A 28 11.61 -4.76 1.37
CA PRO A 28 12.78 -4.12 0.77
C PRO A 28 14.01 -4.13 1.69
N ALA A 29 13.83 -3.98 3.00
CA ALA A 29 14.94 -4.06 3.95
C ALA A 29 15.57 -5.46 3.96
N LEU A 30 14.76 -6.52 4.15
CA LEU A 30 15.25 -7.91 4.10
C LEU A 30 15.83 -8.25 2.73
N GLY A 31 15.17 -7.86 1.65
CA GLY A 31 15.64 -8.08 0.28
C GLY A 31 17.00 -7.42 0.04
N GLY A 32 17.16 -6.16 0.44
CA GLY A 32 18.41 -5.42 0.29
C GLY A 32 19.54 -5.98 1.16
N TYR A 33 19.28 -6.32 2.42
CA TYR A 33 20.29 -6.83 3.35
C TYR A 33 20.76 -8.24 3.02
N LEU A 34 19.85 -9.11 2.58
CA LEU A 34 20.13 -10.52 2.32
C LEU A 34 20.56 -10.79 0.87
N ALA A 35 20.36 -9.85 -0.05
CA ALA A 35 20.86 -9.98 -1.42
C ALA A 35 22.40 -9.94 -1.46
N GLN A 36 22.97 -10.76 -2.35
CA GLN A 36 24.42 -10.87 -2.62
C GLN A 36 25.27 -11.12 -1.36
N PRO A 37 24.97 -12.17 -0.58
CA PRO A 37 25.63 -12.42 0.71
C PRO A 37 27.14 -12.65 0.60
N ALA A 38 27.63 -13.25 -0.50
CA ALA A 38 29.06 -13.51 -0.72
C ALA A 38 29.87 -12.24 -1.05
N GLU A 39 29.24 -11.24 -1.66
CA GLU A 39 29.88 -9.95 -1.95
C GLU A 39 29.86 -9.03 -0.71
N LYS A 40 28.80 -9.14 0.08
CA LYS A 40 28.49 -8.25 1.21
C LYS A 40 29.06 -8.71 2.55
N TYR A 41 29.15 -10.01 2.78
CA TYR A 41 29.70 -10.62 4.00
C TYR A 41 30.77 -11.67 3.66
N PRO A 42 31.90 -11.27 3.06
CA PRO A 42 32.93 -12.21 2.57
C PRO A 42 33.58 -13.05 3.68
N HIS A 43 33.53 -12.59 4.94
CA HIS A 43 34.02 -13.32 6.10
C HIS A 43 33.10 -14.49 6.53
N ILE A 44 31.82 -14.43 6.18
CA ILE A 44 30.80 -15.43 6.52
C ILE A 44 30.50 -16.32 5.31
N PHE A 45 30.53 -15.73 4.11
CA PHE A 45 30.24 -16.41 2.85
C PHE A 45 31.42 -16.26 1.88
N PRO A 46 32.31 -17.25 1.78
CA PRO A 46 33.47 -17.17 0.90
C PRO A 46 33.06 -17.18 -0.58
N LYS A 47 33.83 -16.48 -1.42
CA LYS A 47 33.66 -16.48 -2.89
C LYS A 47 33.77 -17.90 -3.45
N GLY A 48 32.88 -18.26 -4.37
CA GLY A 48 32.73 -19.64 -4.90
C GLY A 48 31.73 -20.51 -4.13
N SER A 49 31.13 -20.02 -3.05
CA SER A 49 30.08 -20.75 -2.31
C SER A 49 28.76 -20.84 -3.11
N PHE A 50 27.87 -21.75 -2.70
CA PHE A 50 26.52 -21.85 -3.28
C PHE A 50 25.76 -20.50 -3.31
N LEU A 51 25.91 -19.69 -2.26
CA LEU A 51 25.27 -18.37 -2.14
C LEU A 51 25.94 -17.26 -2.97
N ASP A 52 27.14 -17.51 -3.49
CA ASP A 52 27.79 -16.67 -4.51
C ASP A 52 27.19 -16.96 -5.89
N LYS A 53 26.95 -18.25 -6.18
CA LYS A 53 26.28 -18.69 -7.42
C LYS A 53 24.78 -18.33 -7.44
N PHE A 54 24.13 -18.27 -6.28
CA PHE A 54 22.71 -17.94 -6.12
C PHE A 54 22.50 -16.76 -5.15
N PRO A 55 22.77 -15.51 -5.58
CA PRO A 55 22.79 -14.34 -4.69
C PRO A 55 21.43 -13.94 -4.08
N TYR A 56 20.32 -14.47 -4.61
CA TYR A 56 18.96 -14.20 -4.13
C TYR A 56 18.32 -15.39 -3.40
N PHE A 57 19.04 -16.51 -3.24
CA PHE A 57 18.49 -17.68 -2.55
C PHE A 57 18.16 -17.39 -1.08
N LEU A 58 19.07 -16.68 -0.39
CA LEU A 58 18.93 -16.35 1.02
C LEU A 58 17.67 -15.50 1.34
N PRO A 59 17.39 -14.37 0.65
CA PRO A 59 16.15 -13.62 0.89
C PRO A 59 14.90 -14.46 0.62
N CYS A 60 14.90 -15.31 -0.41
CA CYS A 60 13.75 -16.18 -0.71
C CYS A 60 13.46 -17.19 0.41
N VAL A 61 14.49 -17.83 0.97
CA VAL A 61 14.32 -18.80 2.08
C VAL A 61 13.78 -18.10 3.33
N VAL A 62 14.31 -16.92 3.68
CA VAL A 62 13.85 -16.17 4.85
C VAL A 62 12.39 -15.75 4.70
N ILE A 63 11.99 -15.19 3.54
CA ILE A 63 10.61 -14.78 3.28
C ILE A 63 9.68 -15.99 3.31
N SER A 64 10.08 -17.11 2.69
CA SER A 64 9.30 -18.36 2.71
C SER A 64 9.09 -18.89 4.13
N GLY A 65 10.12 -18.85 4.98
CA GLY A 65 10.01 -19.22 6.39
C GLY A 65 9.03 -18.33 7.16
N VAL A 66 9.09 -17.00 6.97
CA VAL A 66 8.14 -16.06 7.57
C VAL A 66 6.72 -16.36 7.11
N SER A 67 6.50 -16.57 5.81
CA SER A 67 5.19 -16.93 5.26
C SER A 67 4.66 -18.24 5.84
N PHE A 68 5.52 -19.25 6.02
CA PHE A 68 5.14 -20.52 6.61
C PHE A 68 4.65 -20.37 8.06
N VAL A 69 5.36 -19.58 8.87
CA VAL A 69 4.94 -19.27 10.26
C VAL A 69 3.59 -18.56 10.29
N VAL A 70 3.36 -17.61 9.38
CA VAL A 70 2.07 -16.90 9.26
C VAL A 70 0.94 -17.88 8.90
N VAL A 71 1.18 -18.83 7.99
CA VAL A 71 0.20 -19.87 7.64
C VAL A 71 -0.17 -20.71 8.86
N ILE A 72 0.82 -21.16 9.64
CA ILE A 72 0.56 -21.91 10.88
C ILE A 72 -0.26 -21.07 11.87
N ALA A 73 0.06 -19.78 12.03
CA ALA A 73 -0.71 -18.89 12.87
C ALA A 73 -2.17 -18.71 12.40
N CYS A 74 -2.41 -18.66 11.08
CA CYS A 74 -3.75 -18.59 10.51
C CYS A 74 -4.61 -19.80 10.83
N LEU A 75 -4.02 -20.99 11.01
CA LEU A 75 -4.75 -22.21 11.40
C LEU A 75 -5.34 -22.12 12.83
N TRP A 76 -4.80 -21.25 13.68
CA TRP A 76 -5.32 -21.02 15.03
C TRP A 76 -6.38 -19.91 15.10
N ILE A 77 -6.61 -19.18 14.01
CA ILE A 77 -7.64 -18.13 13.99
C ILE A 77 -9.01 -18.81 13.84
N PRO A 78 -9.93 -18.63 14.81
CA PRO A 78 -11.26 -19.23 14.71
C PRO A 78 -12.02 -18.64 13.53
N GLU A 79 -12.67 -19.50 12.74
CA GLU A 79 -13.50 -19.09 11.61
C GLU A 79 -14.62 -18.17 12.08
N THR A 80 -14.69 -16.96 11.53
CA THR A 80 -15.67 -15.93 11.94
C THR A 80 -16.94 -15.92 11.08
N LEU A 81 -17.08 -16.86 10.14
CA LEU A 81 -18.23 -16.94 9.25
C LEU A 81 -19.46 -17.49 10.01
N HIS A 82 -20.36 -16.59 10.43
CA HIS A 82 -21.70 -16.98 10.83
C HIS A 82 -22.47 -17.49 9.60
N LYS A 83 -22.53 -18.82 9.41
CA LYS A 83 -23.42 -19.44 8.41
C LYS A 83 -24.86 -19.06 8.76
N HIS A 84 -25.49 -18.23 7.92
CA HIS A 84 -26.94 -18.13 7.93
C HIS A 84 -27.44 -19.47 7.35
N ASN A 85 -28.00 -20.33 8.20
CA ASN A 85 -28.58 -21.60 7.76
C ASN A 85 -29.63 -21.30 6.68
N GLY A 86 -29.32 -21.66 5.44
CA GLY A 86 -30.31 -21.84 4.39
C GLY A 86 -31.18 -23.04 4.75
N SER A 87 -32.29 -22.80 5.43
CA SER A 87 -33.48 -23.63 5.20
C SER A 87 -34.06 -23.19 3.85
N HIS A 88 -34.54 -24.14 3.06
CA HIS A 88 -35.00 -24.04 1.66
C HIS A 88 -33.92 -24.25 0.59
N ALA A 89 -33.21 -25.37 0.72
CA ALA A 89 -32.83 -26.16 -0.44
C ALA A 89 -33.44 -27.56 -0.24
N ASP A 90 -34.73 -27.70 -0.55
CA ASP A 90 -35.34 -28.90 -1.12
C ASP A 90 -36.81 -28.60 -1.46
N GLU A 91 -37.35 -29.37 -2.40
CA GLU A 91 -38.69 -29.31 -3.00
C GLU A 91 -38.83 -28.36 -4.21
N SER A 92 -38.22 -28.79 -5.31
CA SER A 92 -38.84 -28.66 -6.62
C SER A 92 -39.70 -29.88 -6.92
N ILE A 93 -40.91 -29.62 -7.45
CA ILE A 93 -41.83 -30.49 -8.22
C ILE A 93 -43.05 -31.02 -7.43
N ASP A 94 -44.23 -30.85 -8.06
CA ASP A 94 -45.62 -31.20 -7.68
C ASP A 94 -46.25 -30.33 -6.57
N ASP A 95 -47.37 -29.61 -6.72
CA ASP A 95 -48.52 -29.78 -7.60
C ASP A 95 -49.19 -28.43 -7.92
N ALA A 96 -49.70 -28.32 -9.14
CA ALA A 96 -50.73 -27.36 -9.50
C ALA A 96 -52.08 -27.77 -8.88
N GLU A 97 -52.93 -26.77 -8.61
CA GLU A 97 -54.31 -26.87 -8.08
C GLU A 97 -54.45 -27.03 -6.56
N THR A 98 -54.65 -25.89 -5.87
CA THR A 98 -55.88 -25.65 -5.10
C THR A 98 -56.05 -24.14 -4.90
N ILE A 99 -57.03 -23.59 -5.61
CA ILE A 99 -57.55 -22.23 -5.44
C ILE A 99 -58.39 -22.14 -4.15
N GLU A 100 -58.42 -20.94 -3.56
CA GLU A 100 -59.42 -20.44 -2.58
C GLU A 100 -59.29 -20.85 -1.09
N ASN A 101 -58.77 -19.94 -0.27
CA ASN A 101 -59.58 -19.07 0.62
C ASN A 101 -58.76 -18.45 1.76
N GLY A 102 -58.93 -17.13 2.01
CA GLY A 102 -58.75 -16.56 3.36
C GLY A 102 -57.73 -15.43 3.56
N ILE A 103 -58.04 -14.23 3.06
CA ILE A 103 -58.00 -12.92 3.74
C ILE A 103 -56.77 -12.59 4.65
N ASN A 104 -55.95 -11.66 4.15
CA ASN A 104 -55.23 -10.55 4.80
C ASN A 104 -54.54 -10.79 6.17
N MET A 105 -53.21 -10.73 6.21
CA MET A 105 -52.42 -9.60 6.74
C MET A 105 -50.95 -9.98 7.00
N VAL A 106 -50.09 -9.02 6.69
CA VAL A 106 -48.63 -8.94 6.94
C VAL A 106 -47.77 -9.58 5.86
N ASP A 107 -47.53 -8.77 4.82
CA ASP A 107 -46.30 -8.78 4.03
C ASP A 107 -45.07 -8.83 4.95
N LYS A 108 -44.54 -10.04 5.17
CA LYS A 108 -43.12 -10.22 5.48
C LYS A 108 -42.44 -10.65 4.19
N GLU A 109 -42.32 -9.70 3.28
CA GLU A 109 -41.24 -9.70 2.29
C GLU A 109 -39.92 -9.82 3.07
N LYS A 110 -39.37 -11.03 3.15
CA LYS A 110 -37.95 -11.21 3.44
C LYS A 110 -37.22 -10.69 2.21
N THR A 111 -36.88 -9.40 2.24
CA THR A 111 -36.04 -8.75 1.26
C THR A 111 -34.71 -9.50 1.17
N VAL A 112 -34.56 -10.33 0.14
CA VAL A 112 -33.24 -10.73 -0.34
C VAL A 112 -32.48 -9.41 -0.57
N PRO A 113 -31.32 -9.18 0.06
CA PRO A 113 -30.58 -7.96 -0.18
C PRO A 113 -30.28 -7.91 -1.68
N LYS A 114 -30.89 -6.94 -2.35
CA LYS A 114 -30.71 -6.70 -3.77
C LYS A 114 -29.20 -6.58 -3.96
N ASN A 115 -28.59 -7.44 -4.79
CA ASN A 115 -27.18 -7.34 -5.13
C ASN A 115 -26.98 -6.00 -5.86
N GLU A 116 -26.78 -4.93 -5.09
CA GLU A 116 -26.54 -3.62 -5.65
C GLU A 116 -25.22 -3.68 -6.42
N ASN A 117 -25.26 -3.26 -7.68
CA ASN A 117 -24.08 -3.25 -8.53
C ASN A 117 -23.03 -2.32 -7.94
N LEU A 118 -21.96 -2.90 -7.36
CA LEU A 118 -20.86 -2.15 -6.74
C LEU A 118 -20.20 -1.15 -7.70
N PHE A 119 -20.17 -1.47 -9.00
CA PHE A 119 -19.65 -0.57 -10.04
C PHE A 119 -20.46 0.71 -10.21
N MET A 120 -21.74 0.70 -9.83
CA MET A 120 -22.62 1.87 -9.89
C MET A 120 -22.59 2.68 -8.60
N ASN A 121 -21.93 2.19 -7.55
CA ASN A 121 -21.71 2.93 -6.31
C ASN A 121 -20.62 4.01 -6.55
N TRP A 122 -21.07 5.22 -6.89
CA TRP A 122 -20.17 6.33 -7.21
C TRP A 122 -19.21 6.72 -6.05
N PRO A 123 -19.64 6.78 -4.77
CA PRO A 123 -18.72 6.97 -3.65
C PRO A 123 -17.59 5.92 -3.56
N LEU A 124 -17.91 4.65 -3.83
CA LEU A 124 -16.91 3.59 -3.88
C LEU A 124 -15.96 3.80 -5.08
N MET A 125 -16.52 3.94 -6.29
CA MET A 125 -15.72 4.03 -7.51
C MET A 125 -14.83 5.27 -7.55
N SER A 126 -15.31 6.42 -7.08
CA SER A 126 -14.49 7.64 -6.96
C SER A 126 -13.31 7.44 -6.00
N SER A 127 -13.53 6.75 -4.88
CA SER A 127 -12.47 6.41 -3.93
C SER A 127 -11.46 5.40 -4.51
N ILE A 128 -11.92 4.45 -5.33
CA ILE A 128 -11.04 3.51 -6.06
C ILE A 128 -10.18 4.25 -7.08
N ILE A 129 -10.76 5.12 -7.90
CA ILE A 129 -10.03 5.91 -8.91
C ILE A 129 -8.94 6.76 -8.25
N ALA A 130 -9.27 7.46 -7.15
CA ALA A 130 -8.28 8.23 -6.41
C ALA A 130 -7.16 7.33 -5.86
N TYR A 131 -7.50 6.16 -5.32
CA TYR A 131 -6.51 5.23 -4.80
C TYR A 131 -5.61 4.66 -5.91
N CYS A 132 -6.13 4.39 -7.10
CA CYS A 132 -5.33 4.00 -8.26
C CYS A 132 -4.28 5.07 -8.62
N VAL A 133 -4.67 6.34 -8.69
CA VAL A 133 -3.76 7.45 -9.00
C VAL A 133 -2.67 7.59 -7.93
N PHE A 134 -3.04 7.59 -6.65
CA PHE A 134 -2.07 7.68 -5.56
C PHE A 134 -1.16 6.45 -5.46
N SER A 135 -1.68 5.26 -5.78
CA SER A 135 -0.88 4.03 -5.81
C SER A 135 0.12 4.01 -6.95
N LEU A 136 -0.27 4.50 -8.14
CA LEU A 136 0.67 4.71 -9.25
C LEU A 136 1.78 5.68 -8.85
N HIS A 137 1.43 6.80 -8.23
CA HIS A 137 2.40 7.76 -7.72
C HIS A 137 3.32 7.14 -6.66
N GLU A 138 2.77 6.37 -5.71
CA GLU A 138 3.54 5.66 -4.67
C GLU A 138 4.60 4.75 -5.31
N ILE A 139 4.20 3.88 -6.23
CA ILE A 139 5.12 2.89 -6.80
C ILE A 139 6.15 3.54 -7.72
N ALA A 140 5.78 4.60 -8.45
CA ALA A 140 6.73 5.37 -9.24
C ALA A 140 7.74 6.11 -8.35
N TYR A 141 7.30 6.68 -7.22
CA TYR A 141 8.19 7.27 -6.23
C TYR A 141 9.16 6.23 -5.65
N GLN A 142 8.68 5.05 -5.26
CA GLN A 142 9.54 3.99 -4.70
C GLN A 142 10.64 3.58 -5.68
N GLU A 143 10.28 3.36 -6.95
CA GLU A 143 11.24 3.04 -8.01
C GLU A 143 12.25 4.17 -8.23
N VAL A 144 11.75 5.39 -8.46
CA VAL A 144 12.59 6.56 -8.75
C VAL A 144 13.51 6.86 -7.57
N PHE A 145 13.01 6.83 -6.34
CA PHE A 145 13.80 7.08 -5.14
C PHE A 145 14.96 6.09 -5.02
N SER A 146 14.68 4.79 -5.18
CA SER A 146 15.71 3.76 -5.05
C SER A 146 16.78 3.88 -6.14
N LEU A 147 16.37 4.09 -7.40
CA LEU A 147 17.30 4.30 -8.51
C LEU A 147 18.10 5.60 -8.38
N TRP A 148 17.46 6.69 -7.97
CA TRP A 148 18.08 8.00 -7.80
C TRP A 148 19.10 8.02 -6.67
N CYS A 149 18.81 7.37 -5.53
CA CYS A 149 19.77 7.27 -4.43
C CYS A 149 21.04 6.52 -4.84
N VAL A 150 20.93 5.46 -5.65
CA VAL A 150 22.10 4.66 -6.10
C VAL A 150 22.84 5.32 -7.26
N SER A 151 22.16 6.19 -8.03
CA SER A 151 22.76 6.84 -9.20
C SER A 151 24.00 7.68 -8.85
N PRO A 152 25.01 7.74 -9.75
CA PRO A 152 26.20 8.58 -9.55
C PRO A 152 25.87 10.06 -9.35
N GLN A 153 26.73 10.76 -8.60
CA GLN A 153 26.60 12.20 -8.37
C GLN A 153 26.71 13.02 -9.68
N SER A 154 27.42 12.52 -10.69
CA SER A 154 27.48 13.15 -12.01
C SER A 154 26.13 13.21 -12.72
N LEU A 155 25.19 12.33 -12.35
CA LEU A 155 23.81 12.31 -12.87
C LEU A 155 22.80 12.95 -11.90
N GLY A 156 23.27 13.70 -10.90
CA GLY A 156 22.44 14.30 -9.86
C GLY A 156 21.89 13.30 -8.83
N GLY A 157 22.44 12.08 -8.78
CA GLY A 157 22.11 11.06 -7.77
C GLY A 157 22.94 11.19 -6.50
N LEU A 158 22.68 10.32 -5.50
CA LEU A 158 23.34 10.39 -4.20
C LEU A 158 24.57 9.48 -4.06
N ASN A 159 24.80 8.58 -5.02
CA ASN A 159 25.85 7.56 -4.99
C ASN A 159 25.82 6.71 -3.70
N PHE A 160 24.63 6.41 -3.19
CA PHE A 160 24.44 5.51 -2.06
C PHE A 160 24.67 4.06 -2.49
N SER A 161 25.28 3.28 -1.61
CA SER A 161 25.23 1.83 -1.77
C SER A 161 23.80 1.32 -1.51
N THR A 162 23.49 0.12 -1.99
CA THR A 162 22.23 -0.59 -1.69
C THR A 162 21.96 -0.67 -0.18
N ASN A 163 23.01 -0.70 0.64
CA ASN A 163 22.91 -0.71 2.11
C ASN A 163 22.44 0.64 2.64
N GLY A 164 22.99 1.74 2.11
CA GLY A 164 22.57 3.08 2.50
C GLY A 164 21.09 3.31 2.21
N VAL A 165 20.61 2.88 1.04
CA VAL A 165 19.18 2.92 0.69
C VAL A 165 18.36 2.03 1.63
N GLY A 166 18.81 0.80 1.86
CA GLY A 166 18.17 -0.13 2.79
C GLY A 166 18.04 0.43 4.21
N ASN A 167 19.05 1.15 4.71
CA ASN A 167 19.03 1.78 6.04
C ASN A 167 17.98 2.88 6.12
N VAL A 168 17.95 3.76 5.11
CA VAL A 168 16.97 4.87 5.05
C VAL A 168 15.55 4.30 5.04
N LEU A 169 15.30 3.27 4.22
CA LEU A 169 13.99 2.59 4.16
C LEU A 169 13.63 1.88 5.47
N ALA A 170 14.59 1.23 6.12
CA ALA A 170 14.37 0.55 7.40
C ALA A 170 14.02 1.55 8.52
N ILE A 171 14.74 2.67 8.61
CA ILE A 171 14.47 3.76 9.58
C ILE A 171 13.08 4.35 9.33
N SER A 172 12.77 4.69 8.06
CA SER A 172 11.45 5.16 7.65
C SER A 172 10.35 4.19 8.04
N GLY A 173 10.65 2.90 7.94
CA GLY A 173 9.74 1.84 8.27
C GLY A 173 9.35 1.76 9.74
N VAL A 174 10.34 1.79 10.64
CA VAL A 174 10.08 1.80 12.08
C VAL A 174 9.24 3.02 12.46
N ALA A 175 9.57 4.20 11.92
CA ALA A 175 8.80 5.41 12.14
C ALA A 175 7.34 5.29 11.65
N LEU A 176 7.13 4.63 10.51
CA LEU A 176 5.80 4.40 9.96
C LEU A 176 4.94 3.51 10.86
N VAL A 177 5.51 2.43 11.42
CA VAL A 177 4.78 1.53 12.32
C VAL A 177 4.32 2.29 13.57
N ILE A 178 5.20 3.10 14.15
CA ILE A 178 4.88 3.95 15.30
C ILE A 178 3.76 4.93 14.93
N TYR A 179 3.86 5.58 13.76
CA TYR A 179 2.84 6.50 13.27
C TYR A 179 1.48 5.81 13.11
N GLN A 180 1.43 4.65 12.46
CA GLN A 180 0.19 3.96 12.15
C GLN A 180 -0.53 3.43 13.39
N LEU A 181 0.22 2.85 14.35
CA LEU A 181 -0.37 2.26 15.56
C LEU A 181 -0.86 3.32 16.56
N ILE A 182 -0.15 4.45 16.65
CA ILE A 182 -0.40 5.46 17.69
C ILE A 182 -1.00 6.71 17.07
N LEU A 183 -0.23 7.44 16.26
CA LEU A 183 -0.54 8.81 15.84
C LEU A 183 -1.74 8.88 14.87
N TYR A 184 -1.83 7.97 13.91
CA TYR A 184 -2.88 7.97 12.90
C TYR A 184 -4.29 7.96 13.53
N GLN A 185 -4.48 7.17 14.60
CA GLN A 185 -5.75 7.08 15.34
C GLN A 185 -6.19 8.43 15.90
N TYR A 186 -5.26 9.18 16.48
CA TYR A 186 -5.56 10.50 17.03
C TYR A 186 -5.89 11.50 15.93
N MET A 187 -5.13 11.49 14.83
CA MET A 187 -5.33 12.40 13.71
C MET A 187 -6.65 12.16 12.98
N VAL A 188 -7.01 10.89 12.71
CA VAL A 188 -8.25 10.55 12.01
C VAL A 188 -9.48 10.84 12.88
N LYS A 189 -9.40 10.68 14.20
CA LYS A 189 -10.47 11.06 15.13
C LYS A 189 -10.66 12.58 15.21
N ALA A 190 -9.57 13.35 15.10
CA ALA A 190 -9.61 14.81 15.19
C ALA A 190 -10.14 15.49 13.91
N CYS A 191 -9.67 15.09 12.73
CA CYS A 191 -9.95 15.80 11.47
C CYS A 191 -10.74 14.98 10.44
N GLY A 192 -10.93 13.69 10.68
CA GLY A 192 -11.50 12.76 9.71
C GLY A 192 -10.52 12.34 8.60
N PRO A 193 -10.81 11.23 7.91
CA PRO A 193 -9.88 10.64 6.92
C PRO A 193 -9.72 11.48 5.65
N VAL A 194 -10.78 12.18 5.21
CA VAL A 194 -10.76 12.97 3.96
C VAL A 194 -9.84 14.19 4.11
N VAL A 195 -10.02 14.97 5.18
CA VAL A 195 -9.23 16.18 5.43
C VAL A 195 -7.77 15.81 5.63
N LEU A 196 -7.52 14.75 6.41
CA LEU A 196 -6.17 14.28 6.69
C LEU A 196 -5.45 13.81 5.40
N ALA A 197 -6.14 13.07 4.52
CA ALA A 197 -5.59 12.67 3.22
C ALA A 197 -5.31 13.88 2.31
N ARG A 198 -6.19 14.89 2.29
CA ARG A 198 -5.97 16.12 1.51
C ARG A 198 -4.76 16.90 2.01
N ILE A 199 -4.62 17.08 3.31
CA ILE A 199 -3.47 17.74 3.94
C ILE A 199 -2.19 16.98 3.56
N ALA A 200 -2.15 15.66 3.76
CA ALA A 200 -1.00 14.83 3.41
C ALA A 200 -0.65 14.92 1.91
N GLY A 201 -1.65 14.91 1.03
CA GLY A 201 -1.47 15.10 -0.41
C GLY A 201 -0.85 16.45 -0.76
N ILE A 202 -1.36 17.55 -0.18
CA ILE A 202 -0.84 18.90 -0.42
C ILE A 202 0.61 19.03 0.07
N PHE A 203 0.91 18.58 1.29
CA PHE A 203 2.27 18.67 1.84
C PHE A 203 3.27 17.71 1.19
N SER A 204 2.81 16.67 0.50
CA SER A 204 3.70 15.79 -0.27
C SER A 204 4.35 16.51 -1.47
N ILE A 205 3.69 17.52 -2.04
CA ILE A 205 4.21 18.28 -3.19
C ILE A 205 5.49 19.05 -2.84
N PRO A 206 5.50 19.99 -1.87
CA PRO A 206 6.72 20.72 -1.51
C PRO A 206 7.80 19.79 -0.97
N LEU A 207 7.42 18.70 -0.28
CA LEU A 207 8.37 17.69 0.16
C LEU A 207 9.11 17.07 -1.03
N LEU A 208 8.40 16.65 -2.09
CA LEU A 208 9.03 16.09 -3.29
C LEU A 208 9.87 17.12 -4.04
N GLN A 209 9.42 18.38 -4.11
CA GLN A 209 10.20 19.47 -4.70
C GLN A 209 11.49 19.77 -3.93
N SER A 210 11.59 19.38 -2.65
CA SER A 210 12.81 19.55 -1.87
C SER A 210 13.94 18.59 -2.25
N TYR A 211 13.65 17.44 -2.90
CA TYR A 211 14.64 16.37 -3.15
C TYR A 211 15.88 16.81 -3.94
N PRO A 212 15.76 17.60 -5.03
CA PRO A 212 16.93 18.14 -5.72
C PRO A 212 17.82 19.00 -4.82
N PHE A 213 17.24 19.77 -3.88
CA PHE A 213 18.00 20.58 -2.93
C PHE A 213 18.65 19.70 -1.85
N ILE A 214 17.99 18.63 -1.42
CA ILE A 214 18.60 17.64 -0.51
C ILE A 214 19.84 17.03 -1.17
N ALA A 215 19.82 16.80 -2.48
CA ALA A 215 20.96 16.28 -3.25
C ALA A 215 22.21 17.16 -3.20
N MET A 216 22.06 18.47 -2.92
CA MET A 216 23.18 19.40 -2.79
C MET A 216 23.93 19.26 -1.47
N LEU A 217 23.34 18.57 -0.49
CA LEU A 217 23.99 18.27 0.79
C LEU A 217 24.99 17.12 0.62
N SER A 218 25.95 17.03 1.54
CA SER A 218 26.93 15.94 1.56
C SER A 218 27.12 15.37 2.96
N GLY A 219 27.71 14.18 3.02
CA GLY A 219 28.07 13.50 4.26
C GLY A 219 26.87 13.21 5.16
N ILE A 220 27.03 13.46 6.47
CA ILE A 220 26.03 13.11 7.48
C ILE A 220 24.75 13.95 7.40
N ALA A 221 24.87 15.21 6.97
CA ALA A 221 23.73 16.10 6.80
C ALA A 221 22.77 15.58 5.72
N LEU A 222 23.31 15.14 4.58
CA LEU A 222 22.54 14.49 3.52
C LEU A 222 21.79 13.27 4.07
N TYR A 223 22.49 12.39 4.78
CA TYR A 223 21.90 11.16 5.31
C TYR A 223 20.76 11.42 6.32
N ILE A 224 20.92 12.41 7.20
CA ILE A 224 19.88 12.81 8.16
C ILE A 224 18.67 13.40 7.42
N VAL A 225 18.89 14.37 6.53
CA VAL A 225 17.82 15.08 5.84
C VAL A 225 17.05 14.15 4.91
N ILE A 226 17.73 13.26 4.17
CA ILE A 226 17.05 12.29 3.30
C ILE A 226 16.27 11.25 4.10
N SER A 227 16.76 10.86 5.29
CA SER A 227 16.03 9.96 6.18
C SER A 227 14.75 10.62 6.69
N ILE A 228 14.82 11.88 7.12
CA ILE A 228 13.64 12.65 7.55
C ILE A 228 12.65 12.82 6.39
N ALA A 229 13.13 13.17 5.20
CA ALA A 229 12.29 13.33 4.01
C ALA A 229 11.61 12.01 3.60
N SER A 230 12.32 10.89 3.71
CA SER A 230 11.79 9.56 3.47
C SER A 230 10.72 9.19 4.51
N ILE A 231 10.95 9.45 5.80
CA ILE A 231 9.97 9.23 6.88
C ILE A 231 8.68 10.02 6.57
N LEU A 232 8.82 11.32 6.31
CA LEU A 232 7.67 12.20 6.04
C LEU A 232 6.90 11.75 4.80
N LYS A 233 7.60 11.37 3.72
CA LYS A 233 6.95 10.89 2.49
C LYS A 233 6.19 9.59 2.73
N ASN A 234 6.74 8.65 3.50
CA ASN A 234 6.06 7.42 3.87
C ASN A 234 4.82 7.69 4.72
N ILE A 235 4.92 8.59 5.71
CA ILE A 235 3.79 9.01 6.55
C ILE A 235 2.67 9.62 5.70
N PHE A 236 2.98 10.54 4.78
CA PHE A 236 1.96 11.14 3.91
C PHE A 236 1.31 10.10 3.00
N THR A 237 2.10 9.19 2.45
CA THR A 237 1.61 8.12 1.57
C THR A 237 0.67 7.19 2.32
N VAL A 238 1.08 6.65 3.48
CA VAL A 238 0.22 5.74 4.27
C VAL A 238 -1.06 6.44 4.73
N THR A 239 -0.98 7.73 5.05
CA THR A 239 -2.13 8.53 5.49
C THR A 239 -3.19 8.61 4.40
N VAL A 240 -2.78 8.91 3.16
CA VAL A 240 -3.68 8.97 2.00
C VAL A 240 -4.25 7.60 1.69
N VAL A 241 -3.41 6.57 1.63
CA VAL A 241 -3.80 5.18 1.35
C VAL A 241 -4.81 4.67 2.36
N THR A 242 -4.52 4.82 3.66
CA THR A 242 -5.41 4.40 4.75
C THR A 242 -6.74 5.16 4.70
N GLY A 243 -6.69 6.48 4.44
CA GLY A 243 -7.88 7.31 4.28
C GLY A 243 -8.78 6.85 3.12
N LEU A 244 -8.21 6.57 1.96
CA LEU A 244 -8.94 6.10 0.77
C LEU A 244 -9.53 4.69 0.99
N PHE A 245 -8.76 3.79 1.61
CA PHE A 245 -9.26 2.46 1.95
C PHE A 245 -10.42 2.50 2.96
N LEU A 246 -10.34 3.37 3.96
CA LEU A 246 -11.42 3.58 4.92
C LEU A 246 -12.68 4.15 4.25
N LEU A 247 -12.53 5.06 3.28
CA LEU A 247 -13.65 5.58 2.49
C LEU A 247 -14.35 4.49 1.68
N GLN A 248 -13.60 3.61 1.04
CA GLN A 248 -14.16 2.47 0.30
C GLN A 248 -14.97 1.55 1.21
N ASN A 249 -14.44 1.19 2.38
CA ASN A 249 -15.14 0.34 3.34
C ASN A 249 -16.36 1.01 4.00
N ARG A 250 -16.41 2.34 4.03
CA ARG A 250 -17.58 3.12 4.48
C ARG A 250 -18.64 3.28 3.39
N ALA A 251 -18.25 3.21 2.12
CA ALA A 251 -19.15 3.34 0.98
C ALA A 251 -20.00 2.08 0.71
N VAL A 252 -19.66 0.95 1.33
CA VAL A 252 -20.32 -0.34 1.11
C VAL A 252 -20.74 -1.02 2.42
N GLU A 253 -21.80 -1.81 2.35
CA GLU A 253 -22.25 -2.63 3.47
C GLU A 253 -21.28 -3.77 3.79
N GLN A 254 -21.30 -4.24 5.05
CA GLN A 254 -20.37 -5.26 5.56
C GLN A 254 -20.34 -6.53 4.70
N HIS A 255 -21.49 -6.98 4.17
CA HIS A 255 -21.58 -8.19 3.38
C HIS A 255 -20.90 -8.08 1.99
N GLN A 256 -20.77 -6.86 1.46
CA GLN A 256 -20.13 -6.61 0.16
C GLN A 256 -18.69 -6.10 0.27
N ARG A 257 -18.18 -5.82 1.49
CA ARG A 257 -16.80 -5.31 1.70
C ARG A 257 -15.73 -6.18 1.07
N GLY A 258 -15.91 -7.50 1.10
CA GLY A 258 -14.98 -8.44 0.45
C GLY A 258 -14.91 -8.23 -1.06
N ALA A 259 -16.06 -8.19 -1.73
CA ALA A 259 -16.13 -7.97 -3.17
C ALA A 259 -15.63 -6.57 -3.56
N ALA A 260 -16.00 -5.53 -2.82
CA ALA A 260 -15.56 -4.16 -3.05
C ALA A 260 -14.03 -4.01 -2.90
N ASN A 261 -13.45 -4.60 -1.85
CA ASN A 261 -12.00 -4.61 -1.67
C ASN A 261 -11.32 -5.43 -2.78
N GLY A 262 -11.91 -6.54 -3.23
CA GLY A 262 -11.41 -7.30 -4.40
C GLY A 262 -11.32 -6.45 -5.66
N ILE A 263 -12.41 -5.75 -6.03
CA ILE A 263 -12.45 -4.84 -7.19
C ILE A 263 -11.39 -3.74 -7.06
N SER A 264 -11.31 -3.11 -5.89
CA SER A 264 -10.34 -2.06 -5.59
C SER A 264 -8.91 -2.55 -5.77
N MET A 265 -8.58 -3.70 -5.17
CA MET A 265 -7.25 -4.30 -5.22
C MET A 265 -6.81 -4.68 -6.63
N THR A 266 -7.72 -5.21 -7.45
CA THR A 266 -7.45 -5.50 -8.87
C THR A 266 -7.15 -4.22 -9.64
N ALA A 267 -7.97 -3.19 -9.48
CA ALA A 267 -7.77 -1.91 -10.16
C ALA A 267 -6.45 -1.23 -9.74
N ILE A 268 -6.16 -1.21 -8.43
CA ILE A 268 -4.90 -0.67 -7.90
C ILE A 268 -3.70 -1.42 -8.47
N SER A 269 -3.76 -2.76 -8.51
CA SER A 269 -2.65 -3.59 -9.00
C SER A 269 -2.32 -3.32 -10.47
N LEU A 270 -3.35 -3.12 -11.31
CA LEU A 270 -3.17 -2.73 -12.72
C LEU A 270 -2.41 -1.41 -12.84
N PHE A 271 -2.75 -0.42 -12.02
CA PHE A 271 -2.06 0.87 -12.01
C PHE A 271 -0.63 0.76 -11.45
N LYS A 272 -0.42 -0.01 -10.38
CA LYS A 272 0.91 -0.22 -9.80
C LYS A 272 1.86 -0.92 -10.78
N ALA A 273 1.35 -1.77 -11.67
CA ALA A 273 2.18 -2.41 -12.70
C ALA A 273 2.86 -1.41 -13.66
N ILE A 274 2.26 -0.24 -13.88
CA ILE A 274 2.77 0.80 -14.80
C ILE A 274 3.86 1.66 -14.13
N GLY A 275 3.84 1.76 -12.80
CA GLY A 275 4.67 2.71 -12.05
C GLY A 275 6.18 2.53 -12.25
N PRO A 276 6.75 1.33 -12.08
CA PRO A 276 8.19 1.14 -12.23
C PRO A 276 8.69 1.49 -13.64
N ALA A 277 7.99 1.04 -14.68
CA ALA A 277 8.36 1.33 -16.07
C ALA A 277 8.32 2.84 -16.38
N SER A 278 7.27 3.54 -15.93
CA SER A 278 7.14 4.99 -16.13
C SER A 278 8.15 5.78 -15.29
N GLY A 279 8.32 5.43 -14.01
CA GLY A 279 9.30 6.06 -13.11
C GLY A 279 10.73 5.92 -13.60
N GLY A 280 11.16 4.71 -13.95
CA GLY A 280 12.50 4.44 -14.48
C GLY A 280 12.77 5.16 -15.80
N THR A 281 11.78 5.22 -16.69
CA THR A 281 11.89 5.96 -17.96
C THR A 281 12.03 7.46 -17.73
N ILE A 282 11.23 8.05 -16.84
CA ILE A 282 11.29 9.49 -16.50
C ILE A 282 12.64 9.84 -15.90
N LEU A 283 13.15 9.02 -14.96
CA LEU A 283 14.46 9.23 -14.35
C LEU A 283 15.58 9.15 -15.40
N THR A 284 15.57 8.11 -16.23
CA THR A 284 16.57 7.94 -17.30
C THR A 284 16.55 9.12 -18.29
N TRP A 285 15.36 9.60 -18.63
CA TRP A 285 15.18 10.75 -19.51
C TRP A 285 15.73 12.04 -18.87
N SER A 286 15.48 12.24 -17.57
CA SER A 286 16.01 13.38 -16.81
C SER A 286 17.54 13.34 -16.72
N GLN A 287 18.14 12.18 -16.44
CA GLN A 287 19.59 12.02 -16.34
C GLN A 287 20.33 12.25 -17.66
N LYS A 288 19.67 12.05 -18.81
CA LYS A 288 20.24 12.37 -20.14
C LYS A 288 20.18 13.86 -20.48
N ARG A 289 19.49 14.67 -19.68
CA ARG A 289 19.14 16.07 -19.99
C ARG A 289 19.38 17.01 -18.81
N LEU A 290 20.49 16.82 -18.09
CA LEU A 290 20.82 17.59 -16.90
C LEU A 290 20.94 19.10 -17.17
N ASP A 291 21.48 19.47 -18.34
CA ASP A 291 21.72 20.87 -18.74
C ASP A 291 20.64 21.43 -19.69
N ALA A 292 19.57 20.67 -19.96
CA ALA A 292 18.53 21.12 -20.87
C ALA A 292 17.52 22.03 -20.15
N ALA A 293 17.29 23.23 -20.68
CA ALA A 293 16.21 24.08 -20.22
C ALA A 293 14.86 23.37 -20.41
N PHE A 294 14.02 23.36 -19.36
CA PHE A 294 12.69 22.73 -19.37
C PHE A 294 11.74 23.34 -20.41
N LEU A 295 11.94 24.63 -20.73
CA LEU A 295 11.28 25.33 -21.83
C LEU A 295 12.29 25.48 -22.98
N PRO A 296 11.89 25.30 -24.25
CA PRO A 296 12.75 25.68 -25.37
C PRO A 296 13.02 27.18 -25.24
N GLY A 297 14.23 27.54 -24.82
CA GLY A 297 14.66 28.93 -24.77
C GLY A 297 14.52 29.52 -26.17
N MET A 298 13.88 30.69 -26.27
CA MET A 298 13.94 31.48 -27.49
C MET A 298 15.43 31.69 -27.81
N MET A 299 15.91 31.08 -28.88
CA MET A 299 17.16 31.48 -29.50
C MET A 299 16.94 32.87 -30.07
N LEU A 300 17.18 33.89 -29.26
CA LEU A 300 17.43 35.24 -29.75
C LEU A 300 18.87 35.26 -30.23
N ASN A 301 19.03 35.06 -31.54
CA ASN A 301 20.19 35.52 -32.30
C ASN A 301 20.23 37.04 -32.32
#